data_AF-A0A536TZC4-F1
#
_entry.id   AF-A0A536TZC4-F1
#
_cell.length_a   1.000
_cell.length_b   1.000
_cell.length_c   1.000
_cell.angle_alpha   90.00
_cell.angle_beta   90.00
_cell.angle_gamma   90.00
#
_symmetry.space_group_name_H-M   'P 1'
#
loop_
_entity.id
_entity.type
_entity.pdbx_description
1 polymer ?
#
loop_
_entity_poly.entity_id
_entity_poly.type
_entity_poly.pdbx_seq_one_letter_code
_entity_poly.pdbx_strand_id
1 'polypeptide(L)'
;MKALAVLTKERTSLFPELPTVAESDYPGFDLGTWLALSSAAGTPEAVIQKLREEVTVIVSQKDVIARFEALGVEGVKPTAEEFARTVQTDLQRFAKIARDANIKGE
;
A
#
# COMPACT_ATOMS: atom_id res chain seq x y z
N MET A 1 12.56 21.64 -8.89
CA MET A 1 12.45 20.62 -7.83
C MET A 1 13.00 19.32 -8.41
N LYS A 2 13.86 18.57 -7.69
CA LYS A 2 14.48 17.33 -8.19
C LYS A 2 14.11 16.19 -7.25
N ALA A 3 13.47 15.14 -7.75
CA ALA A 3 13.22 13.93 -6.98
C ALA A 3 14.55 13.19 -6.72
N LEU A 4 14.72 12.62 -5.53
CA LEU A 4 15.98 12.02 -5.09
C LEU A 4 15.93 10.49 -5.07
N ALA A 5 14.85 9.92 -4.52
CA ALA A 5 14.64 8.49 -4.39
C ALA A 5 13.14 8.20 -4.20
N VAL A 6 12.74 6.95 -4.45
CA VAL A 6 11.42 6.44 -4.09
C VAL A 6 11.46 5.73 -2.73
N LEU A 7 10.36 5.80 -1.98
CA LEU A 7 10.27 5.23 -0.63
C LEU A 7 9.84 3.76 -0.61
N THR A 8 9.34 3.25 -1.73
CA THR A 8 8.94 1.84 -1.89
C THR A 8 10.17 0.93 -1.86
N LYS A 9 9.96 -0.32 -1.44
CA LYS A 9 11.00 -1.36 -1.46
C LYS A 9 11.63 -1.55 -2.84
N GLU A 10 10.81 -1.50 -3.88
CA GLU A 10 11.21 -1.67 -5.28
C GLU A 10 11.03 -0.36 -6.05
N ARG A 11 11.76 -0.20 -7.16
CA ARG A 11 11.61 0.96 -8.04
C ARG A 11 10.22 1.01 -8.66
N THR A 12 9.69 2.21 -8.85
CA THR A 12 8.42 2.41 -9.57
C THR A 12 8.65 2.48 -11.07
N SER A 13 7.70 1.95 -11.85
CA SER A 13 7.69 2.06 -13.31
C SER A 13 7.50 3.50 -13.80
N LEU A 14 6.97 4.40 -12.96
CA LEU A 14 6.82 5.82 -13.30
C LEU A 14 8.14 6.58 -13.35
N PHE A 15 9.12 6.16 -12.55
CA PHE A 15 10.42 6.82 -12.40
C PHE A 15 11.52 5.75 -12.28
N PRO A 16 11.74 4.93 -13.32
CA PRO A 16 12.66 3.80 -13.26
C PRO A 16 14.12 4.22 -13.02
N GLU A 17 14.46 5.46 -13.35
CA GLU A 17 15.77 6.07 -13.12
C GLU A 17 16.03 6.46 -11.67
N LEU A 18 14.98 6.66 -10.86
CA LEU A 18 15.14 7.00 -9.45
C LEU A 18 15.48 5.75 -8.62
N PRO A 19 16.50 5.80 -7.77
CA PRO A 19 16.80 4.70 -6.87
C PRO A 19 15.74 4.59 -5.78
N THR A 20 15.65 3.44 -5.12
CA THR A 20 14.96 3.35 -3.84
C THR A 20 15.84 3.90 -2.72
N VAL A 21 15.23 4.27 -1.59
CA VAL A 21 16.02 4.61 -0.39
C VAL A 21 16.84 3.41 0.08
N ALA A 22 16.33 2.19 -0.11
CA ALA A 22 17.06 0.97 0.25
C ALA A 22 18.34 0.76 -0.58
N GLU A 23 18.36 1.20 -1.83
CA GLU A 23 19.55 1.21 -2.69
C GLU A 23 20.55 2.32 -2.32
N SER A 24 20.16 3.28 -1.48
CA SER A 24 20.92 4.49 -1.13
C SER A 24 21.52 4.42 0.29
N ASP A 25 22.12 3.28 0.65
CA ASP A 25 22.75 2.99 1.96
C ASP A 25 21.79 2.77 3.16
N TYR A 26 20.49 2.55 2.90
CA TYR A 26 19.50 2.24 3.95
C TYR A 26 18.83 0.87 3.73
N PRO A 27 19.57 -0.25 3.79
CA PRO A 27 19.02 -1.57 3.50
C PRO A 27 17.80 -1.89 4.38
N GLY A 28 16.74 -2.41 3.76
CA GLY A 28 15.47 -2.72 4.44
C GLY A 28 14.52 -1.54 4.61
N PHE A 29 14.86 -0.35 4.09
CA PHE A 29 13.93 0.76 4.04
C PHE A 29 12.77 0.47 3.08
N ASP A 30 11.55 0.69 3.56
CA ASP A 30 10.34 0.60 2.76
C ASP A 30 9.23 1.39 3.45
N LEU A 31 8.85 2.56 2.95
CA LEU A 31 7.69 3.31 3.44
C LEU A 31 6.64 3.45 2.33
N GLY A 32 6.52 2.41 1.49
CA GLY A 32 5.42 2.30 0.55
C GLY A 32 4.07 2.47 1.27
N THR A 33 3.19 3.27 0.68
CA THR A 33 1.83 3.49 1.18
C THR A 33 0.87 2.59 0.42
N TRP A 34 -0.14 2.08 1.13
CA TRP A 34 -1.27 1.38 0.53
C TRP A 34 -2.58 2.08 0.86
N LEU A 35 -3.56 1.88 -0.03
CA LEU A 35 -4.93 2.30 0.15
C LEU A 35 -5.80 1.05 0.20
N ALA A 36 -6.81 1.06 1.06
CA ALA A 36 -7.75 -0.05 1.16
C ALA A 36 -9.17 0.43 1.35
N LEU A 37 -10.11 -0.42 0.93
CA LEU A 37 -11.52 -0.27 1.23
C LEU A 37 -11.84 -1.02 2.52
N SER A 38 -12.52 -0.36 3.46
CA SER A 38 -12.98 -0.93 4.71
C SER A 38 -14.50 -0.77 4.86
N SER A 39 -15.10 -1.62 5.68
CA SER A 39 -16.52 -1.59 6.02
C SER A 39 -16.71 -1.44 7.52
N ALA A 40 -17.96 -1.18 7.94
CA ALA A 40 -18.30 -1.19 9.36
C ALA A 40 -18.12 -2.59 9.98
N ALA A 41 -17.76 -2.62 11.27
CA ALA A 41 -17.73 -3.85 12.05
C ALA A 41 -19.13 -4.51 12.07
N GLY A 42 -19.19 -5.83 11.90
CA GLY A 42 -20.45 -6.58 11.84
C GLY A 42 -21.19 -6.52 10.51
N THR A 43 -20.59 -5.94 9.46
CA THR A 43 -21.14 -6.04 8.10
C THR A 43 -21.31 -7.52 7.71
N PRO A 44 -22.47 -7.95 7.21
CA PRO A 44 -22.70 -9.35 6.86
C PRO A 44 -21.71 -9.88 5.82
N GLU A 45 -21.23 -11.12 6.00
CA GLU A 45 -20.21 -11.75 5.14
C GLU A 45 -20.60 -11.73 3.66
N ALA A 46 -21.87 -11.97 3.33
CA ALA A 46 -22.36 -11.92 1.96
C ALA A 46 -22.18 -10.55 1.29
N VAL A 47 -22.25 -9.45 2.06
CA VAL A 47 -22.01 -8.09 1.55
C VAL A 47 -20.51 -7.88 1.31
N ILE A 48 -19.67 -8.36 2.23
CA ILE A 48 -18.21 -8.28 2.11
C ILE A 48 -17.72 -9.07 0.89
N GLN A 49 -18.24 -10.27 0.69
CA GLN A 49 -17.92 -11.10 -0.47
C GLN A 49 -18.29 -10.38 -1.76
N LYS A 50 -19.51 -9.83 -1.85
CA LYS A 50 -19.94 -9.07 -3.03
C LYS A 50 -19.04 -7.86 -3.30
N LEU A 51 -18.70 -7.08 -2.27
CA LEU A 51 -17.78 -5.94 -2.42
C LEU A 51 -16.40 -6.38 -2.93
N ARG A 52 -15.87 -7.47 -2.39
CA ARG A 52 -14.57 -8.03 -2.79
C ARG A 52 -14.58 -8.47 -4.25
N GLU A 53 -15.64 -9.16 -4.69
CA GLU A 53 -15.82 -9.61 -6.07
C GLU A 53 -15.87 -8.43 -7.04
N GLU A 54 -16.70 -7.43 -6.76
CA GLU A 54 -16.84 -6.25 -7.63
C GLU A 54 -15.55 -5.42 -7.68
N VAL A 55 -14.91 -5.18 -6.53
CA VAL A 55 -13.62 -4.45 -6.49
C VAL A 55 -12.55 -5.19 -7.28
N THR A 56 -12.50 -6.52 -7.16
CA THR A 56 -11.57 -7.37 -7.93
C THR A 56 -11.75 -7.21 -9.44
N VAL A 57 -13.00 -7.13 -9.90
CA VAL A 57 -13.31 -6.88 -11.30
C VAL A 57 -12.86 -5.47 -11.70
N ILE A 58 -13.21 -4.44 -10.93
CA ILE A 58 -12.92 -3.03 -11.22
C ILE A 58 -11.42 -2.78 -11.31
N VAL A 59 -10.62 -3.23 -10.34
CA VAL A 59 -9.16 -3.03 -10.35
C VAL A 59 -8.44 -3.81 -11.45
N SER A 60 -9.16 -4.70 -12.14
CA SER A 60 -8.64 -5.45 -13.30
C SER A 60 -9.07 -4.84 -14.64
N GLN A 61 -9.89 -3.78 -14.63
CA GLN A 61 -10.29 -3.07 -15.85
C GLN A 61 -9.13 -2.25 -16.40
N LYS A 62 -8.94 -2.27 -17.72
CA LYS A 62 -7.78 -1.65 -18.38
C LYS A 62 -7.69 -0.15 -18.15
N ASP A 63 -8.82 0.55 -18.16
CA ASP A 63 -8.90 1.98 -17.91
C ASP A 63 -8.60 2.34 -16.44
N VAL A 64 -9.00 1.48 -15.49
CA VAL A 64 -8.66 1.63 -14.07
C VAL A 64 -7.17 1.39 -13.85
N ILE A 65 -6.61 0.32 -14.43
CA ILE A 65 -5.17 0.04 -14.37
C ILE A 65 -4.38 1.23 -14.93
N ALA A 66 -4.73 1.73 -16.12
CA ALA A 66 -4.04 2.86 -16.73
C ALA A 66 -4.12 4.13 -15.87
N ARG A 67 -5.25 4.37 -15.20
CA ARG A 67 -5.39 5.49 -14.25
C ARG A 67 -4.53 5.30 -13.01
N PHE A 68 -4.47 4.09 -12.45
CA PHE A 68 -3.64 3.78 -11.30
C PHE A 68 -2.16 3.91 -11.65
N GLU A 69 -1.73 3.37 -12.79
CA GLU A 69 -0.37 3.52 -13.29
C GLU A 69 0.01 5.00 -13.45
N ALA A 70 -0.86 5.82 -14.04
CA ALA A 70 -0.64 7.27 -14.17
C ALA A 70 -0.51 8.01 -12.82
N LEU A 71 -1.06 7.43 -11.75
CA LEU A 71 -0.97 7.94 -10.38
C LEU A 71 0.16 7.28 -9.57
N GLY A 72 0.85 6.28 -10.12
CA GLY A 72 1.89 5.52 -9.42
C GLY A 72 1.33 4.51 -8.41
N VAL A 73 0.09 4.11 -8.61
CA VAL A 73 -0.64 3.14 -7.79
C VAL A 73 -0.69 1.81 -8.52
N GLU A 74 -0.60 0.71 -7.78
CA GLU A 74 -0.80 -0.63 -8.32
C GLU A 74 -2.10 -1.25 -7.80
N GLY A 75 -2.92 -1.77 -8.71
CA GLY A 75 -4.17 -2.45 -8.37
C GLY A 75 -3.92 -3.87 -7.85
N VAL A 76 -3.82 -4.04 -6.53
CA VAL A 76 -3.64 -5.35 -5.90
C VAL A 76 -4.98 -6.02 -5.54
N LYS A 77 -4.98 -7.36 -5.46
CA LYS A 77 -6.15 -8.19 -5.15
C LYS A 77 -5.85 -9.20 -4.04
N PRO A 78 -5.49 -8.75 -2.83
CA PRO A 78 -5.11 -9.66 -1.75
C PRO A 78 -6.30 -10.50 -1.29
N THR A 79 -6.04 -11.71 -0.81
CA THR A 79 -6.96 -12.46 0.06
C THR A 79 -7.29 -11.67 1.33
N ALA A 80 -8.40 -11.99 1.98
CA ALA A 80 -8.77 -11.33 3.24
C ALA A 80 -7.69 -11.57 4.31
N GLU A 81 -7.09 -12.76 4.31
CA GLU A 81 -6.00 -13.11 5.22
C GLU A 81 -4.72 -12.33 4.91
N GLU A 82 -4.33 -12.20 3.64
CA GLU A 82 -3.17 -11.39 3.24
C GLU A 82 -3.37 -9.93 3.63
N PHE A 83 -4.55 -9.37 3.39
CA PHE A 83 -4.84 -7.99 3.77
C PHE A 83 -4.80 -7.80 5.29
N ALA A 84 -5.42 -8.71 6.06
CA ALA A 84 -5.36 -8.66 7.52
C ALA A 84 -3.92 -8.74 8.04
N ARG A 85 -3.07 -9.56 7.39
CA ARG A 85 -1.64 -9.68 7.71
C ARG A 85 -0.91 -8.36 7.43
N THR A 86 -1.13 -7.73 6.27
CA THR A 86 -0.55 -6.42 5.95
C THR A 86 -0.90 -5.38 7.01
N VAL A 87 -2.18 -5.27 7.38
CA VAL A 87 -2.63 -4.31 8.41
C VAL A 87 -1.95 -4.57 9.75
N GLN A 88 -1.86 -5.83 10.19
CA GLN A 88 -1.23 -6.18 11.46
C GLN A 88 0.28 -5.90 11.45
N THR A 89 0.98 -6.28 10.38
CA THR A 89 2.41 -6.07 10.24
C THR A 89 2.74 -4.57 10.23
N ASP A 90 2.00 -3.77 9.48
CA ASP A 90 2.24 -2.34 9.40
C ASP A 90 1.89 -1.64 10.71
N LEU A 91 0.78 -2.00 11.36
CA LEU A 91 0.43 -1.43 12.66
C LEU A 91 1.54 -1.68 13.69
N GLN A 92 2.09 -2.89 13.75
CA GLN A 92 3.20 -3.23 14.65
C GLN A 92 4.46 -2.42 14.31
N ARG A 93 4.80 -2.34 13.01
CA ARG A 93 5.97 -1.62 12.52
C ARG A 93 5.89 -0.13 12.81
N PHE A 94 4.80 0.52 12.45
CA PHE A 94 4.62 1.97 12.65
C PHE A 94 4.49 2.32 14.13
N ALA A 95 3.85 1.48 14.95
CA ALA A 95 3.83 1.69 16.39
C ALA A 95 5.25 1.62 17.00
N LYS A 96 6.13 0.75 16.48
CA LYS A 96 7.53 0.71 16.89
C LYS A 96 8.27 1.99 16.46
N ILE A 97 8.15 2.40 15.20
CA ILE A 97 8.77 3.61 14.67
C ILE A 97 8.36 4.84 15.49
N ALA A 98 7.06 5.00 15.77
CA ALA A 98 6.56 6.12 16.55
C ALA A 98 7.16 6.16 17.97
N ARG A 99 7.25 5.01 18.64
CA ARG A 99 7.89 4.91 19.96
C ARG A 99 9.38 5.24 19.92
N ASP A 100 10.12 4.65 18.99
CA ASP A 100 11.57 4.86 18.86
C ASP A 100 11.89 6.33 18.53
N ALA A 101 11.05 6.97 17.72
CA ALA A 101 11.20 8.37 17.31
C ALA A 101 10.54 9.37 18.27
N ASN A 102 9.95 8.91 19.39
CA ASN A 102 9.21 9.74 20.36
C ASN A 102 8.13 10.63 19.71
N ILE A 103 7.44 10.10 18.70
CA ILE A 103 6.33 10.75 18.01
C ILE A 103 5.07 10.58 18.86
N LYS A 104 4.35 11.67 19.12
CA LYS A 104 3.07 11.67 19.84
C LYS A 104 1.94 12.09 18.91
N GLY A 105 0.77 11.50 19.10
CA GLY A 105 -0.45 12.03 18.51
C GLY A 105 -0.75 13.41 19.09
N GLU A 106 -1.47 14.21 18.31
CA GLU A 106 -1.99 15.52 18.72
C GLU A 106 -2.92 15.40 19.94
#